data_AF-A0A434GID5-F1
#
_entry.id   AF-A0A434GID5-F1
#
_cell.length_a   1.000
_cell.length_b   1.000
_cell.length_c   1.000
_cell.angle_alpha   90.00
_cell.angle_beta   90.00
_cell.angle_gamma   90.00
#
_symmetry.space_group_name_H-M   'P 1'
#
loop_
_entity.id
_entity.type
_entity.pdbx_description
1 polymer ?
#
loop_
_entity_poly.entity_id
_entity_poly.type
_entity_poly.pdbx_seq_one_letter_code
_entity_poly.pdbx_strand_id
1 'polypeptide(L)'
;MTAEQISPDQRYAAFRHRSFLSYWAARFLTTFATMIVSVAVGWQMYDLTRDPLDLGLVGIVQFLPSLLLVLVTGVVADRFGRRLIMALAVV
;
A
#
# COMPACT_ATOMS: atom_id res chain seq x y z
N MET A 1 -34.25 -9.52 20.74
CA MET A 1 -32.79 -9.38 20.85
C MET A 1 -32.17 -10.77 20.92
N THR A 2 -31.98 -11.44 19.79
CA THR A 2 -31.18 -12.67 19.71
C THR A 2 -29.82 -12.26 19.15
N ALA A 3 -28.79 -12.28 20.00
CA ALA A 3 -27.42 -12.10 19.53
C ALA A 3 -27.11 -13.26 18.58
N GLU A 4 -27.00 -12.96 17.29
CA GLU A 4 -26.58 -13.92 16.27
C GLU A 4 -25.18 -14.40 16.65
N GLN A 5 -25.10 -15.64 17.15
CA GLN A 5 -23.85 -16.27 17.51
C GLN A 5 -23.06 -16.53 16.22
N ILE A 6 -22.20 -15.59 15.83
CA ILE A 6 -21.26 -15.75 14.72
C ILE A 6 -20.37 -16.95 15.06
N SER A 7 -20.54 -18.06 14.35
CA SER A 7 -19.72 -19.25 14.59
C SER A 7 -18.24 -18.92 14.30
N PRO A 8 -17.27 -19.47 15.06
CA PRO A 8 -15.84 -19.17 14.87
C PRO A 8 -15.36 -19.35 13.42
N ASP A 9 -15.97 -20.32 12.73
CA ASP A 9 -15.71 -20.74 11.36
C ASP A 9 -16.17 -19.71 10.32
N GLN A 10 -17.18 -18.89 10.62
CA GLN A 10 -17.60 -17.78 9.75
C GLN A 10 -16.60 -16.61 9.77
N ARG A 11 -15.80 -16.46 10.83
CA ARG A 11 -14.84 -15.34 10.95
C ARG A 11 -13.71 -15.39 9.91
N TYR A 12 -13.33 -16.60 9.47
CA TYR A 12 -12.28 -16.80 8.46
C TYR A 12 -12.82 -17.13 7.07
N ALA A 13 -14.12 -16.95 6.83
CA ALA A 13 -14.76 -17.29 5.56
C ALA A 13 -14.12 -16.55 4.36
N ALA A 14 -13.62 -15.33 4.55
CA ALA A 14 -12.94 -14.55 3.52
C ALA A 14 -11.68 -15.27 2.96
N PHE A 15 -10.92 -15.95 3.81
CA PHE A 15 -9.70 -16.67 3.41
C PHE A 15 -9.99 -17.98 2.67
N ARG A 16 -11.26 -18.43 2.58
CA ARG A 16 -11.62 -19.61 1.77
C ARG A 16 -11.66 -19.30 0.28
N HIS A 17 -11.74 -18.03 -0.10
CA HIS A 17 -11.75 -17.62 -1.50
C HIS A 17 -10.32 -17.43 -2.03
N ARG A 18 -9.89 -18.29 -2.96
CA ARG A 18 -8.54 -18.25 -3.57
C ARG A 18 -8.16 -16.89 -4.13
N SER A 19 -9.10 -16.20 -4.79
CA SER A 19 -8.87 -14.86 -5.35
C SER A 19 -8.65 -13.79 -4.28
N PHE A 20 -9.27 -13.95 -3.11
CA PHE A 20 -9.05 -13.06 -1.97
C PHE A 20 -7.68 -13.32 -1.33
N LEU A 21 -7.30 -14.60 -1.18
CA LEU A 21 -5.98 -14.97 -0.68
C LEU A 21 -4.85 -14.45 -1.57
N SER A 22 -4.95 -14.58 -2.89
CA SER A 22 -3.93 -14.08 -3.81
C SER A 22 -3.82 -12.55 -3.76
N TYR A 23 -4.96 -11.85 -3.73
CA TYR A 23 -4.98 -10.39 -3.55
C TYR A 23 -4.37 -9.97 -2.21
N TRP A 24 -4.75 -10.64 -1.12
CA TRP A 24 -4.26 -10.35 0.22
C TRP A 24 -2.75 -10.57 0.32
N ALA A 25 -2.25 -11.70 -0.18
CA ALA A 25 -0.82 -12.01 -0.18
C ALA A 25 -0.04 -11.02 -1.04
N ALA A 26 -0.52 -10.70 -2.24
CA ALA A 26 0.10 -9.68 -3.09
C ALA A 26 0.16 -8.33 -2.37
N ARG A 27 -0.95 -7.89 -1.76
CA ARG A 27 -1.01 -6.61 -1.04
C ARG A 27 -0.06 -6.59 0.16
N PHE A 28 0.03 -7.69 0.89
CA PHE A 28 0.93 -7.83 2.03
C PHE A 28 2.40 -7.78 1.59
N LEU A 29 2.79 -8.59 0.59
CA LEU A 29 4.15 -8.62 0.06
C LEU A 29 4.57 -7.28 -0.53
N THR A 30 3.71 -6.61 -1.30
CA THR A 30 4.00 -5.29 -1.86
C THR A 30 4.25 -4.29 -0.74
N THR A 31 3.37 -4.21 0.26
CA THR A 31 3.52 -3.27 1.38
C THR A 31 4.82 -3.54 2.16
N PHE A 32 5.13 -4.82 2.39
CA PHE A 32 6.36 -5.23 3.06
C PHE A 32 7.62 -4.84 2.27
N ALA A 33 7.62 -5.08 0.95
CA ALA A 33 8.71 -4.67 0.08
C ALA A 33 8.91 -3.14 0.08
N THR A 34 7.82 -2.36 0.04
CA THR A 34 7.89 -0.89 0.11
C THR A 34 8.52 -0.41 1.41
N MET A 35 8.22 -1.04 2.55
CA MET A 35 8.85 -0.70 3.82
C MET A 35 10.36 -0.96 3.81
N ILE A 36 10.80 -2.09 3.24
CA ILE A 36 12.23 -2.39 3.10
C ILE A 36 12.90 -1.36 2.20
N VAL A 37 12.31 -1.06 1.03
CA VAL A 37 12.87 -0.08 0.08
C VAL A 37 12.98 1.30 0.72
N SER A 38 11.97 1.75 1.48
CA SER A 38 12.01 3.04 2.16
C SER A 38 13.20 3.15 3.11
N VAL A 39 13.46 2.11 3.92
CA VAL A 39 14.61 2.08 4.84
C VAL A 39 15.93 2.00 4.06
N ALA A 40 16.01 1.12 3.06
CA ALA A 40 17.21 0.92 2.26
C ALA A 40 17.63 2.18 1.50
N VAL A 41 16.67 2.90 0.89
CA VAL A 41 16.92 4.16 0.19
C VAL A 41 17.43 5.23 1.15
N GLY A 42 16.88 5.32 2.36
CA GLY A 42 17.38 6.23 3.39
C GLY A 42 18.84 5.96 3.74
N TRP A 43 19.16 4.71 4.08
CA TRP A 43 20.55 4.33 4.41
C TRP A 43 21.52 4.51 3.24
N GLN A 44 21.12 4.15 2.02
CA GLN A 44 21.95 4.30 0.83
C GLN A 44 22.28 5.77 0.56
N MET A 45 21.31 6.66 0.75
CA MET A 45 21.52 8.08 0.49
C MET A 45 22.40 8.73 1.56
N TYR A 46 22.22 8.34 2.83
CA TYR A 46 23.13 8.75 3.89
C TYR A 46 24.57 8.25 3.67
N ASP A 47 24.77 7.02 3.20
CA ASP A 47 26.11 6.49 2.93
C ASP A 47 26.81 7.25 1.79
N LEU A 48 26.04 7.68 0.77
CA LEU A 48 26.53 8.44 -0.37
C LEU A 48 26.93 9.88 -0.02
N THR A 49 26.07 10.64 0.65
CA THR A 49 26.32 12.08 0.89
C THR A 49 26.81 12.39 2.30
N ARG A 50 26.59 11.50 3.28
CA ARG A 50 26.84 11.72 4.72
C ARG A 50 26.21 12.98 5.29
N ASP A 51 25.24 13.56 4.58
CA ASP A 51 24.53 14.78 4.97
C ASP A 51 23.09 14.43 5.41
N PRO A 52 22.69 14.79 6.65
CA PRO A 52 21.31 14.63 7.12
C PRO A 52 20.26 15.42 6.31
N LEU A 53 20.64 16.48 5.60
CA LEU A 53 19.70 17.28 4.80
C LEU A 53 19.13 16.49 3.61
N ASP A 54 19.94 15.63 2.99
CA ASP A 54 19.50 14.82 1.86
C ASP A 54 18.46 13.77 2.28
N LEU A 55 18.57 13.24 3.50
CA LEU A 55 17.53 12.38 4.07
C LEU A 55 16.19 13.10 4.19
N GLY A 56 16.21 14.39 4.58
CA GLY A 56 15.01 15.23 4.64
C GLY A 56 14.40 15.44 3.25
N LEU A 57 15.23 15.72 2.24
CA LEU A 57 14.78 15.88 0.85
C LEU A 57 14.21 14.58 0.26
N VAL A 58 14.82 13.43 0.55
CA VAL A 58 14.31 12.11 0.16
C VAL A 58 12.92 11.85 0.75
N GLY A 59 12.68 12.28 2.00
CA GLY A 59 11.34 12.24 2.60
C GLY A 59 10.33 13.09 1.85
N ILE A 60 10.71 14.33 1.48
CA ILE A 60 9.85 15.23 0.70
C ILE A 60 9.53 14.64 -0.68
N VAL A 61 10.51 14.08 -1.38
CA VAL A 61 10.31 13.48 -2.71
C VAL A 61 9.41 12.24 -2.65
N GLN A 62 9.45 11.45 -1.57
CA GLN A 62 8.54 10.33 -1.37
C GLN A 62 7.10 10.78 -1.04
N PHE A 63 6.94 11.90 -0.33
CA PHE A 63 5.63 12.37 0.14
C PHE A 63 4.91 13.30 -0.85
N LEU A 64 5.64 14.22 -1.47
CA LEU A 64 5.08 15.31 -2.26
C LEU A 64 4.23 14.84 -3.45
N PRO A 65 4.63 13.84 -4.25
CA PRO A 65 3.79 13.33 -5.34
C PRO A 65 2.47 12.77 -4.83
N SER A 66 2.50 12.02 -3.72
CA SER A 66 1.31 11.44 -3.10
C SER A 66 0.35 12.52 -2.61
N LEU A 67 0.88 13.58 -2.00
CA LEU A 67 0.07 14.72 -1.55
C LEU A 67 -0.58 15.45 -2.73
N LEU A 68 0.17 15.72 -3.79
CA LEU A 68 -0.33 16.43 -4.97
C LEU A 68 -1.38 15.62 -5.74
N LEU A 69 -1.22 14.29 -5.78
CA LEU A 69 -2.08 13.40 -6.55
C LEU A 69 -3.28 12.86 -5.76
N VAL A 70 -3.38 13.07 -4.43
CA VAL A 70 -4.45 12.50 -3.60
C VAL A 70 -5.87 12.90 -4.06
N LEU A 71 -6.03 14.12 -4.56
CA LEU A 71 -7.31 14.61 -5.10
C LEU A 71 -7.61 13.99 -6.47
N VAL A 72 -6.58 13.81 -7.30
CA VAL A 72 -6.71 13.25 -8.64
C VAL A 72 -7.05 11.76 -8.56
N THR A 73 -6.39 11.02 -7.66
CA THR A 73 -6.60 9.58 -7.50
C THR A 73 -8.03 9.25 -7.09
N GLY A 74 -8.68 10.07 -6.26
CA GLY A 74 -10.10 9.89 -5.90
C GLY A 74 -11.04 10.01 -7.10
N VAL A 75 -10.89 11.07 -7.89
CA VAL A 75 -11.73 11.29 -9.10
C VAL A 75 -11.48 10.20 -10.15
N VAL A 76 -10.23 9.76 -10.31
CA VAL A 76 -9.88 8.66 -11.21
C VAL A 76 -10.44 7.33 -10.69
N ALA A 77 -10.38 7.08 -9.37
CA ALA A 77 -10.93 5.89 -8.70
C ALA A 77 -12.41 5.66 -8.98
N ASP A 78 -13.18 6.74 -8.96
CA ASP A 78 -14.62 6.69 -9.13
C ASP A 78 -15.04 6.60 -10.60
N ARG A 79 -14.22 7.15 -11.51
CA ARG A 79 -14.56 7.26 -12.93
C ARG A 79 -14.08 6.09 -13.77
N PHE A 80 -12.96 5.46 -13.41
CA PHE A 80 -12.44 4.28 -14.09
C PHE A 80 -12.77 3.02 -13.29
N GLY A 81 -13.16 1.93 -13.97
CA GLY A 81 -13.59 0.71 -13.29
C GLY A 81 -12.54 0.18 -12.30
N ARG A 82 -12.98 -0.13 -11.07
CA ARG A 82 -12.14 -0.57 -9.91
C ARG A 82 -11.08 -1.62 -10.27
N ARG A 83 -11.41 -2.54 -11.18
CA ARG A 83 -10.51 -3.63 -11.64
C ARG A 83 -9.34 -3.13 -12.49
N LEU A 84 -9.56 -2.12 -13.33
CA LEU A 84 -8.51 -1.52 -14.16
C LEU A 84 -7.54 -0.71 -13.28
N ILE A 85 -8.08 0.05 -12.33
CA ILE A 85 -7.28 0.85 -11.42
C ILE A 85 -6.45 -0.03 -10.50
N MET A 86 -7.04 -1.09 -9.93
CA MET A 86 -6.27 -2.04 -9.13
C MET A 86 -5.17 -2.74 -9.94
N ALA A 87 -5.39 -3.01 -11.24
CA ALA A 87 -4.34 -3.60 -12.08
C ALA A 87 -3.19 -2.63 -12.39
N LEU A 88 -3.48 -1.34 -12.56
CA LEU A 88 -2.48 -0.31 -12.89
C LEU A 88 -1.76 0.25 -11.65
N ALA A 89 -2.46 0.33 -10.52
CA ALA A 89 -1.98 0.97 -9.30
C ALA A 89 -1.27 0.01 -8.34
N VAL A 90 -1.12 -1.28 -8.68
CA VAL A 90 -0.23 -2.17 -7.91
C VAL A 90 1.22 -1.82 -8.26
N VAL A 91 1.70 -0.78 -7.57
CA VAL A 91 3.08 -0.42 -7.22
C VAL A 91 3.02 0.19 -5.84
#